data_AF-A0A923L1I3-F1
#
_entry.id   AF-A0A923L1I3-F1
#
_cell.length_a   1.000
_cell.length_b   1.000
_cell.length_c   1.000
_cell.angle_alpha   90.00
_cell.angle_beta   90.00
_cell.angle_gamma   90.00
#
_symmetry.space_group_name_H-M   'P 1'
#
loop_
_entity.id
_entity.type
_entity.pdbx_description
1 polymer ?
#
loop_
_entity_poly.entity_id
_entity_poly.type
_entity_poly.pdbx_seq_one_letter_code
_entity_poly.pdbx_strand_id
1 'polypeptide(L)'
;MFYKKELQTEFRSCASITADVNEMVASSGVKEGLCVVSVPHTTAALVITSFWDPRGLADLMDEIDRNIPTRVSYKHQDSPYDASGHVKSAMIGSSATLIIHEGKLVLGSSQGLVFVEFDGPRPREFYVQIVEKPLAIEKVNVGTVYMGMHDLTGEVREVVRRSGVRDGICHVSVLHSTAGLVLAPADEASRRDVMEDIERMVPTRVDFKHRETASDAGGHVKTALTGTQLTLPVRGGELALGEGQAVVFAEFDGPRPRSCFVAVYADC
;
A
#
# COMPACT_ATOMS: atom_id res chain seq x y z
N MET A 1 -13.11 4.58 17.08
CA MET A 1 -12.19 5.20 18.07
C MET A 1 -11.13 5.98 17.30
N PHE A 2 -10.75 7.15 17.79
CA PHE A 2 -9.78 8.03 17.12
C PHE A 2 -8.56 8.24 18.01
N TYR A 3 -7.37 8.07 17.45
CA TYR A 3 -6.09 8.28 18.12
C TYR A 3 -5.26 9.29 17.32
N LYS A 4 -4.50 10.10 18.04
CA LYS A 4 -3.43 10.94 17.49
C LYS A 4 -2.12 10.52 18.16
N LYS A 5 -1.05 10.38 17.38
CA LYS A 5 0.30 10.15 17.90
C LYS A 5 1.29 11.08 17.22
N GLU A 6 2.17 11.66 18.02
CA GLU A 6 3.27 12.52 17.58
C GLU A 6 4.54 11.68 17.46
N LEU A 7 5.40 12.05 16.51
CA LEU A 7 6.73 11.47 16.33
C LEU A 7 7.72 12.53 15.88
N GLN A 8 8.97 12.39 16.32
CA GLN A 8 10.07 13.19 15.81
C GLN A 8 10.69 12.46 14.62
N THR A 9 10.77 13.14 13.48
CA THR A 9 11.39 12.58 12.27
C THR A 9 12.84 13.05 12.12
N GLU A 10 13.61 12.27 11.37
CA GLU A 10 14.92 12.67 10.89
C GLU A 10 14.82 13.15 9.43
N PHE A 11 15.88 13.77 8.92
CA PHE A 11 15.92 14.15 7.52
C PHE A 11 15.94 12.91 6.62
N ARG A 12 14.99 12.81 5.68
CA ARG A 12 14.89 11.71 4.71
C ARG A 12 14.88 10.32 5.38
N SER A 13 13.97 10.15 6.34
CA SER A 13 13.88 8.92 7.15
C SER A 13 12.63 8.10 6.86
N CYS A 14 12.76 6.79 7.03
CA CYS A 14 11.64 5.84 7.05
C CYS A 14 11.52 5.25 8.46
N ALA A 15 10.41 5.51 9.15
CA ALA A 15 10.16 5.03 10.51
C ALA A 15 8.96 4.07 10.53
N SER A 16 9.13 2.86 11.06
CA SER A 16 8.00 1.95 11.26
C SER A 16 7.11 2.45 12.39
N ILE A 17 5.84 2.68 12.11
CA ILE A 17 4.79 2.99 13.10
C ILE A 17 3.94 1.75 13.42
N THR A 18 4.32 0.58 12.89
CA THR A 18 3.55 -0.66 12.99
C THR A 18 3.24 -1.07 14.43
N ALA A 19 4.22 -0.97 15.33
CA ALA A 19 4.05 -1.32 16.73
C ALA A 19 3.02 -0.41 17.43
N ASP A 20 3.08 0.88 17.16
CA ASP A 20 2.16 1.88 17.70
C ASP A 20 0.72 1.61 17.26
N VAL A 21 0.51 1.35 15.97
CA VAL A 21 -0.83 1.07 15.45
C VAL A 21 -1.36 -0.26 15.98
N ASN A 22 -0.51 -1.29 16.10
CA ASN A 22 -0.92 -2.56 16.73
C ASN A 22 -1.34 -2.39 18.18
N GLU A 23 -0.64 -1.56 18.96
CA GLU A 23 -1.01 -1.24 20.34
C GLU A 23 -2.37 -0.53 20.39
N MET A 24 -2.60 0.45 19.51
CA MET A 24 -3.89 1.14 19.40
C MET A 24 -5.02 0.16 19.07
N VAL A 25 -4.81 -0.75 18.11
CA VAL A 25 -5.77 -1.81 17.75
C VAL A 25 -6.04 -2.74 18.93
N ALA A 26 -5.00 -3.23 19.60
CA ALA A 26 -5.17 -4.09 20.77
C ALA A 26 -5.94 -3.39 21.91
N SER A 27 -5.61 -2.13 22.18
CA SER A 27 -6.27 -1.31 23.22
C SER A 27 -7.73 -1.01 22.91
N SER A 28 -8.10 -0.97 21.63
CA SER A 28 -9.48 -0.69 21.19
C SER A 28 -10.46 -1.81 21.51
N GLY A 29 -9.97 -3.05 21.71
CA GLY A 29 -10.81 -4.23 21.91
C GLY A 29 -11.57 -4.71 20.66
N VAL A 30 -11.51 -3.97 19.55
CA VAL A 30 -12.19 -4.30 18.29
C VAL A 30 -11.63 -5.61 17.73
N LYS A 31 -12.52 -6.53 17.37
CA LYS A 31 -12.15 -7.83 16.78
C LYS A 31 -12.21 -7.84 15.26
N GLU A 32 -13.27 -7.26 14.71
CA GLU A 32 -13.49 -7.16 13.28
C GLU A 32 -13.73 -5.69 12.90
N GLY A 33 -13.06 -5.22 11.87
CA GLY A 33 -13.25 -3.86 11.40
C GLY A 33 -12.13 -3.34 10.51
N LEU A 34 -11.95 -2.03 10.54
CA LEU A 34 -10.93 -1.33 9.77
C LEU A 34 -10.08 -0.44 10.68
N CYS A 35 -8.80 -0.34 10.31
CA CYS A 35 -7.86 0.60 10.86
C CYS A 35 -7.44 1.55 9.74
N VAL A 36 -7.91 2.79 9.78
CA VAL A 36 -7.52 3.83 8.83
C VAL A 36 -6.43 4.68 9.45
N VAL A 37 -5.27 4.75 8.81
CA VAL A 37 -4.14 5.55 9.27
C VAL A 37 -3.91 6.67 8.28
N SER A 38 -3.72 7.89 8.76
CA SER A 38 -3.51 9.07 7.92
C SER A 38 -2.44 9.99 8.46
N VAL A 39 -1.73 10.63 7.55
CA VAL A 39 -0.63 11.56 7.81
C VAL A 39 -1.07 12.94 7.31
N PRO A 40 -1.32 13.93 8.19
CA PRO A 40 -1.77 15.28 7.82
C PRO A 40 -0.62 16.18 7.33
N HIS A 41 0.43 15.58 6.75
CA HIS A 41 1.66 16.27 6.36
C HIS A 41 1.92 16.06 4.88
N THR A 42 1.89 17.15 4.13
CA THR A 42 1.95 17.17 2.67
C THR A 42 3.35 16.92 2.10
N THR A 43 4.38 16.82 2.94
CA THR A 43 5.76 16.44 2.58
C THR A 43 6.17 15.12 3.23
N ALA A 44 5.21 14.33 3.68
CA ALA A 44 5.43 12.99 4.23
C ALA A 44 4.41 12.00 3.65
N ALA A 45 4.73 10.72 3.69
CA ALA A 45 3.91 9.66 3.12
C ALA A 45 3.78 8.48 4.06
N LEU A 46 2.89 7.56 3.69
CA LEU A 46 2.65 6.31 4.40
C LEU A 46 2.72 5.16 3.41
N VAL A 47 3.56 4.16 3.70
CA VAL A 47 3.72 2.98 2.85
C VAL A 47 3.57 1.69 3.67
N ILE A 48 3.01 0.67 3.05
CA ILE A 48 3.05 -0.70 3.56
C ILE A 48 4.10 -1.47 2.77
N THR A 49 5.22 -1.80 3.41
CA THR A 49 6.35 -2.45 2.76
C THR A 49 7.15 -3.28 3.75
N SER A 50 8.21 -3.94 3.28
CA SER A 50 9.17 -4.62 4.15
C SER A 50 9.89 -3.60 5.04
N PHE A 51 9.81 -3.78 6.36
CA PHE A 51 10.35 -2.82 7.33
C PHE A 51 11.48 -3.37 8.20
N TRP A 52 11.79 -4.67 8.07
CA TRP A 52 12.74 -5.37 8.95
C TRP A 52 14.21 -5.05 8.64
N ASP A 53 14.54 -4.79 7.37
CA ASP A 53 15.88 -4.45 6.93
C ASP A 53 15.97 -2.94 6.63
N PRO A 54 16.69 -2.15 7.44
CA PRO A 54 16.91 -0.72 7.18
C PRO A 54 17.53 -0.44 5.80
N ARG A 55 18.27 -1.39 5.22
CA ARG A 55 18.85 -1.24 3.88
C ARG A 55 17.78 -1.21 2.80
N GLY A 56 16.72 -2.00 2.93
CA GLY A 56 15.57 -1.96 2.02
C GLY A 56 14.82 -0.63 2.09
N LEU A 57 14.72 -0.03 3.29
CA LEU A 57 14.17 1.32 3.44
C LEU A 57 15.07 2.41 2.84
N ALA A 58 16.39 2.21 2.89
CA ALA A 58 17.34 3.10 2.23
C ALA A 58 17.29 2.97 0.70
N ASP A 59 17.03 1.77 0.17
CA ASP A 59 16.78 1.56 -1.27
C ASP A 59 15.49 2.22 -1.73
N LEU A 60 14.43 2.10 -0.91
CA LEU A 60 13.17 2.79 -1.16
C LEU A 60 13.36 4.30 -1.29
N MET A 61 14.05 4.93 -0.32
CA MET A 61 14.32 6.38 -0.36
C MET A 61 15.15 6.77 -1.60
N ASP A 62 16.20 6.01 -1.92
CA ASP A 62 17.04 6.26 -3.09
C ASP A 62 16.24 6.18 -4.40
N GLU A 63 15.36 5.20 -4.54
CA GLU A 63 14.54 5.05 -5.76
C GLU A 63 13.45 6.12 -5.86
N ILE A 64 12.86 6.54 -4.74
CA ILE A 64 11.94 7.68 -4.72
C ILE A 64 12.69 8.94 -5.19
N ASP A 65 13.91 9.18 -4.70
CA ASP A 65 14.71 10.33 -5.10
C ASP A 65 15.20 10.25 -6.54
N ARG A 66 15.47 9.05 -7.06
CA ARG A 66 15.82 8.84 -8.47
C ARG A 66 14.66 9.19 -9.40
N ASN A 67 13.45 8.76 -9.05
CA ASN A 67 12.24 9.01 -9.86
C ASN A 67 11.72 10.45 -9.71
N ILE A 68 11.82 11.02 -8.51
CA ILE A 68 11.33 12.36 -8.17
C ILE A 68 12.47 13.16 -7.54
N PRO A 69 13.44 13.63 -8.33
CA PRO A 69 14.63 14.28 -7.80
C PRO A 69 14.32 15.61 -7.13
N THR A 70 15.02 15.87 -6.05
CA THR A 70 15.12 17.20 -5.44
C THR A 70 15.87 18.12 -6.42
N ARG A 71 15.22 19.21 -6.83
CA ARG A 71 15.78 20.15 -7.82
C ARG A 71 15.29 21.56 -7.58
N VAL A 72 16.09 22.55 -7.97
CA VAL A 72 15.76 23.99 -7.83
C VAL A 72 14.76 24.49 -8.88
N SER A 73 14.40 23.66 -9.86
CA SER A 73 13.47 24.03 -10.94
C SER A 73 11.99 23.80 -10.60
N TYR A 74 11.66 23.34 -9.39
CA TYR A 74 10.27 23.35 -8.93
C TYR A 74 9.77 24.79 -8.79
N LYS A 75 8.49 25.01 -9.12
CA LYS A 75 7.87 26.34 -9.09
C LYS A 75 7.48 26.79 -7.68
N HIS A 76 7.31 25.86 -6.74
CA HIS A 76 7.05 26.12 -5.33
C HIS A 76 8.38 26.33 -4.60
N GLN A 77 8.49 27.33 -3.72
CA GLN A 77 9.78 27.98 -3.38
C GLN A 77 10.15 28.06 -1.89
N ASP A 78 9.59 27.24 -0.99
CA ASP A 78 10.08 27.23 0.40
C ASP A 78 11.49 26.57 0.47
N SER A 79 11.66 25.38 -0.10
CA SER A 79 12.97 24.76 -0.34
C SER A 79 12.88 23.72 -1.47
N PRO A 80 14.00 23.29 -2.08
CA PRO A 80 13.98 22.18 -3.03
C PRO A 80 13.43 20.88 -2.43
N TYR A 81 13.71 20.60 -1.15
CA TYR A 81 13.25 19.39 -0.47
C TYR A 81 11.76 19.45 -0.15
N ASP A 82 11.27 20.59 0.31
CA ASP A 82 9.85 20.86 0.52
C ASP A 82 9.06 20.66 -0.79
N ALA A 83 9.48 21.32 -1.87
CA ALA A 83 8.82 21.23 -3.16
C ALA A 83 8.83 19.79 -3.73
N SER A 84 9.94 19.07 -3.60
CA SER A 84 10.01 17.66 -4.01
C SER A 84 9.20 16.74 -3.09
N GLY A 85 9.16 17.04 -1.79
CA GLY A 85 8.43 16.29 -0.78
C GLY A 85 6.93 16.31 -1.03
N HIS A 86 6.40 17.45 -1.48
CA HIS A 86 5.02 17.56 -1.95
C HIS A 86 4.70 16.62 -3.10
N VAL A 87 5.57 16.56 -4.12
CA VAL A 87 5.37 15.68 -5.27
C VAL A 87 5.48 14.21 -4.86
N LYS A 88 6.48 13.86 -4.03
CA LYS A 88 6.68 12.50 -3.50
C LYS A 88 5.47 12.04 -2.68
N SER A 89 5.01 12.87 -1.75
CA SER A 89 3.84 12.60 -0.91
C SER A 89 2.57 12.42 -1.75
N ALA A 90 2.35 13.29 -2.74
CA ALA A 90 1.18 13.20 -3.63
C ALA A 90 1.18 11.93 -4.49
N MET A 91 2.36 11.44 -4.90
CA MET A 91 2.47 10.22 -5.70
C MET A 91 2.37 8.93 -4.87
N ILE A 92 2.92 8.92 -3.65
CA ILE A 92 2.95 7.73 -2.79
C ILE A 92 1.67 7.58 -1.97
N GLY A 93 1.11 8.70 -1.50
CA GLY A 93 -0.07 8.73 -0.65
C GLY A 93 0.27 8.92 0.84
N SER A 94 -0.69 9.49 1.55
CA SER A 94 -0.58 9.85 2.97
C SER A 94 -1.55 9.08 3.87
N SER A 95 -2.15 8.00 3.36
CA SER A 95 -3.10 7.18 4.11
C SER A 95 -3.03 5.71 3.76
N ALA A 96 -3.38 4.86 4.72
CA ALA A 96 -3.52 3.42 4.55
C ALA A 96 -4.81 2.95 5.25
N THR A 97 -5.44 1.90 4.74
CA THR A 97 -6.65 1.32 5.34
C THR A 97 -6.41 -0.16 5.53
N LEU A 98 -6.22 -0.62 6.76
CA LEU A 98 -5.92 -2.01 7.07
C LEU A 98 -7.16 -2.73 7.60
N ILE A 99 -7.29 -4.02 7.29
CA ILE A 99 -8.33 -4.87 7.87
C ILE A 99 -7.92 -5.23 9.30
N ILE A 100 -8.86 -5.18 10.23
CA ILE A 100 -8.74 -5.78 11.56
C ILE A 100 -9.53 -7.08 11.54
N HIS A 101 -8.85 -8.19 11.81
CA HIS A 101 -9.44 -9.53 11.90
C HIS A 101 -8.92 -10.24 13.14
N GLU A 102 -9.81 -10.87 13.91
CA GLU A 102 -9.49 -11.49 15.22
C GLU A 102 -8.75 -10.56 16.19
N GLY A 103 -8.98 -9.25 16.06
CA GLY A 103 -8.34 -8.19 16.85
C GLY A 103 -6.89 -7.90 16.48
N LYS A 104 -6.44 -8.29 15.29
CA LYS A 104 -5.10 -8.00 14.75
C LYS A 104 -5.21 -7.33 13.39
N LEU A 105 -4.21 -6.50 13.07
CA LEU A 105 -4.06 -6.00 11.70
C LEU A 105 -3.73 -7.16 10.76
N VAL A 106 -4.44 -7.24 9.64
CA VAL A 106 -4.15 -8.17 8.56
C VAL A 106 -3.00 -7.60 7.73
N LEU A 107 -1.79 -8.06 8.04
CA LEU A 107 -0.53 -7.71 7.37
C LEU A 107 0.28 -8.98 7.10
N GLY A 108 1.08 -8.97 6.04
CA GLY A 108 2.10 -9.97 5.81
C GLY A 108 3.17 -9.96 6.90
N SER A 109 3.84 -11.09 7.15
CA SER A 109 4.88 -11.20 8.19
C SER A 109 6.08 -10.28 7.95
N SER A 110 6.39 -9.99 6.68
CA SER A 110 7.43 -9.02 6.30
C SER A 110 6.92 -7.58 6.25
N GLN A 111 5.61 -7.36 6.16
CA GLN A 111 5.04 -6.04 5.97
C GLN A 111 4.94 -5.25 7.27
N GLY A 112 5.13 -3.95 7.16
CA GLY A 112 4.88 -2.99 8.21
C GLY A 112 4.37 -1.68 7.63
N LEU A 113 3.73 -0.90 8.48
CA LEU A 113 3.31 0.45 8.19
C LEU A 113 4.47 1.41 8.49
N VAL A 114 4.98 2.07 7.45
CA VAL A 114 6.18 2.91 7.51
C VAL A 114 5.81 4.35 7.17
N PHE A 115 6.12 5.25 8.09
CA PHE A 115 6.08 6.69 7.89
C PHE A 115 7.33 7.13 7.12
N VAL A 116 7.15 7.83 6.01
CA VAL A 116 8.24 8.30 5.15
C VAL A 116 8.32 9.82 5.20
N GLU A 117 9.42 10.36 5.72
CA GLU A 117 9.68 11.80 5.80
C GLU A 117 10.59 12.23 4.63
N PHE A 118 10.21 13.28 3.89
CA PHE A 118 11.01 13.80 2.78
C PHE A 118 11.74 15.11 3.08
N ASP A 119 11.23 15.91 4.03
CA ASP A 119 11.68 17.29 4.30
C ASP A 119 11.86 17.57 5.82
N GLY A 120 12.25 16.53 6.55
CA GLY A 120 12.57 16.57 7.98
C GLY A 120 13.92 17.25 8.28
N PRO A 121 14.39 17.22 9.54
CA PRO A 121 13.70 16.72 10.72
C PRO A 121 12.61 17.70 11.18
N ARG A 122 11.41 17.20 11.46
CA ARG A 122 10.30 18.01 11.96
C ARG A 122 9.43 17.18 12.93
N PRO A 123 8.77 17.83 13.91
CA PRO A 123 7.71 17.15 14.65
C PRO A 123 6.57 16.83 13.67
N ARG A 124 6.18 15.56 13.65
CA ARG A 124 5.09 15.05 12.83
C ARG A 124 4.05 14.41 13.72
N GLU A 125 2.92 14.11 13.10
CA GLU A 125 1.85 13.35 13.72
C GLU A 125 1.21 12.45 12.68
N PHE A 126 0.55 11.41 13.15
CA PHE A 126 -0.38 10.61 12.36
C PHE A 126 -1.64 10.35 13.18
N TYR A 127 -2.73 10.09 12.48
CA TYR A 127 -4.02 9.77 13.05
C TYR A 127 -4.37 8.33 12.74
N VAL A 128 -5.00 7.66 13.72
CA VAL A 128 -5.54 6.31 13.57
C VAL A 128 -7.02 6.33 13.92
N GLN A 129 -7.85 5.99 12.94
CA GLN A 129 -9.27 5.77 13.11
C GLN A 129 -9.56 4.27 13.06
N ILE A 130 -10.01 3.73 14.17
CA ILE A 130 -10.49 2.35 14.27
C ILE A 130 -12.01 2.35 14.14
N VAL A 131 -12.51 1.58 13.18
CA VAL A 131 -13.93 1.42 12.90
C VAL A 131 -14.30 -0.04 13.11
N GLU A 132 -15.07 -0.33 14.16
CA GLU A 132 -15.65 -1.66 14.37
C GLU A 132 -16.78 -1.88 13.36
N LYS A 133 -16.61 -2.91 12.53
CA LYS A 133 -17.56 -3.27 11.47
C LYS A 133 -17.49 -4.78 11.25
N PRO A 134 -18.62 -5.51 11.33
CA PRO A 134 -18.67 -6.87 10.84
C PRO A 134 -18.27 -6.91 9.38
N LEU A 135 -17.42 -7.86 9.02
CA LEU A 135 -16.88 -8.01 7.67
C LEU A 135 -16.98 -9.47 7.23
N ALA A 136 -17.38 -9.67 5.97
CA ALA A 136 -17.17 -10.93 5.29
C ALA A 136 -15.73 -10.89 4.74
N ILE A 137 -14.87 -11.78 5.20
CA ILE A 137 -13.47 -11.85 4.77
C ILE A 137 -13.17 -13.19 4.14
N GLU A 138 -12.54 -13.14 2.97
CA GLU A 138 -12.08 -14.32 2.27
C GLU A 138 -10.63 -14.15 1.81
N LYS A 139 -9.86 -15.22 1.92
CA LYS A 139 -8.51 -15.30 1.36
C LYS A 139 -8.59 -15.84 -0.06
N VAL A 140 -8.08 -15.09 -1.02
CA VAL A 140 -7.97 -15.48 -2.42
C VAL A 140 -6.53 -15.84 -2.71
N ASN A 141 -6.29 -17.05 -3.25
CA ASN A 141 -4.96 -17.48 -3.68
C ASN A 141 -4.72 -17.02 -5.12
N VAL A 142 -3.49 -16.61 -5.41
CA VAL A 142 -3.09 -16.11 -6.72
C VAL A 142 -1.91 -16.93 -7.21
N GLY A 143 -2.08 -17.59 -8.36
CA GLY A 143 -0.98 -18.25 -9.07
C GLY A 143 -0.24 -17.23 -9.91
N THR A 144 1.03 -16.97 -9.58
CA THR A 144 1.77 -15.87 -10.20
C THR A 144 2.85 -16.32 -11.18
N VAL A 145 3.20 -15.41 -12.09
CA VAL A 145 4.42 -15.49 -12.90
C VAL A 145 5.30 -14.27 -12.58
N TYR A 146 6.61 -14.39 -12.79
CA TYR A 146 7.52 -13.26 -12.60
C TYR A 146 7.07 -12.07 -13.46
N MET A 147 6.97 -10.88 -12.85
CA MET A 147 6.51 -9.66 -13.51
C MET A 147 5.11 -9.80 -14.16
N GLY A 148 4.23 -10.58 -13.52
CA GLY A 148 2.86 -10.82 -13.98
C GLY A 148 1.85 -9.80 -13.45
N MET A 149 0.88 -9.44 -14.29
CA MET A 149 -0.26 -8.59 -13.94
C MET A 149 -1.55 -9.42 -14.02
N HIS A 150 -1.97 -9.94 -12.87
CA HIS A 150 -3.04 -10.92 -12.74
C HIS A 150 -4.38 -10.24 -12.44
N ASP A 151 -5.35 -10.38 -13.33
CA ASP A 151 -6.71 -9.87 -13.14
C ASP A 151 -7.43 -10.72 -12.07
N LEU A 152 -7.81 -10.09 -10.96
CA LEU A 152 -8.56 -10.68 -9.85
C LEU A 152 -10.03 -10.23 -9.82
N THR A 153 -10.50 -9.54 -10.86
CA THR A 153 -11.83 -8.92 -10.85
C THR A 153 -12.94 -9.95 -10.67
N GLY A 154 -12.80 -11.13 -11.28
CA GLY A 154 -13.77 -12.22 -11.15
C GLY A 154 -13.84 -12.76 -9.72
N GLU A 155 -12.69 -13.04 -9.13
CA GLU A 155 -12.54 -13.54 -7.77
C GLU A 155 -13.08 -12.55 -6.74
N VAL A 156 -12.76 -11.25 -6.89
CA VAL A 156 -13.24 -10.20 -6.00
C VAL A 156 -14.76 -10.02 -6.12
N ARG A 157 -15.31 -9.98 -7.33
CA ARG A 157 -16.77 -9.93 -7.55
C ARG A 157 -17.49 -11.11 -6.92
N GLU A 158 -16.91 -12.29 -7.01
CA GLU A 158 -17.48 -13.50 -6.47
C GLU A 158 -17.48 -13.48 -4.92
N VAL A 159 -16.45 -12.93 -4.27
CA VAL A 159 -16.47 -12.67 -2.82
C VAL A 159 -17.56 -11.65 -2.45
N VAL A 160 -17.69 -10.55 -3.20
CA VAL A 160 -18.77 -9.56 -3.01
C VAL A 160 -20.14 -10.24 -3.10
N ARG A 161 -20.37 -11.06 -4.13
CA ARG A 161 -21.62 -11.80 -4.31
C ARG A 161 -21.91 -12.74 -3.14
N ARG A 162 -20.91 -13.49 -2.66
CA ARG A 162 -21.05 -14.41 -1.50
C ARG A 162 -21.27 -13.69 -0.19
N SER A 163 -20.73 -12.49 -0.02
CA SER A 163 -20.92 -11.68 1.20
C SER A 163 -22.38 -11.32 1.44
N GLY A 164 -23.21 -11.28 0.39
CA GLY A 164 -24.60 -10.82 0.46
C GLY A 164 -24.77 -9.31 0.67
N VAL A 165 -23.67 -8.55 0.74
CA VAL A 165 -23.69 -7.09 0.88
C VAL A 165 -24.20 -6.46 -0.40
N ARG A 166 -25.27 -5.65 -0.29
CA ARG A 166 -25.87 -4.93 -1.43
C ARG A 166 -25.22 -3.57 -1.63
N ASP A 167 -25.09 -2.79 -0.57
CA ASP A 167 -24.48 -1.46 -0.61
C ASP A 167 -23.46 -1.37 0.52
N GLY A 168 -22.26 -0.89 0.23
CA GLY A 168 -21.14 -0.97 1.14
C GLY A 168 -19.80 -0.74 0.46
N ILE A 169 -18.76 -1.36 0.99
CA ILE A 169 -17.39 -1.24 0.49
C ILE A 169 -16.72 -2.62 0.47
N CYS A 170 -15.94 -2.84 -0.57
CA CYS A 170 -15.03 -3.96 -0.74
C CYS A 170 -13.60 -3.43 -0.59
N HIS A 171 -12.86 -3.98 0.37
CA HIS A 171 -11.46 -3.68 0.60
C HIS A 171 -10.60 -4.90 0.29
N VAL A 172 -9.60 -4.75 -0.57
CA VAL A 172 -8.69 -5.81 -0.99
C VAL A 172 -7.29 -5.47 -0.51
N SER A 173 -6.61 -6.42 0.16
CA SER A 173 -5.28 -6.23 0.73
C SER A 173 -4.34 -7.37 0.37
N VAL A 174 -3.18 -7.05 -0.19
CA VAL A 174 -2.10 -7.98 -0.52
C VAL A 174 -1.16 -8.12 0.68
N LEU A 175 -0.83 -9.36 1.06
CA LEU A 175 0.01 -9.65 2.23
C LEU A 175 1.47 -9.93 1.91
N HIS A 176 1.92 -9.44 0.77
CA HIS A 176 3.26 -9.70 0.24
C HIS A 176 3.95 -8.37 0.04
N SER A 177 5.17 -8.23 0.56
CA SER A 177 5.97 -7.00 0.41
C SER A 177 6.64 -6.87 -0.95
N THR A 178 6.50 -7.87 -1.83
CA THR A 178 7.02 -7.87 -3.22
C THR A 178 5.92 -8.05 -4.26
N ALA A 179 4.70 -7.62 -3.93
CA ALA A 179 3.58 -7.58 -4.85
C ALA A 179 2.68 -6.37 -4.57
N GLY A 180 2.10 -5.83 -5.63
CA GLY A 180 1.21 -4.67 -5.58
C GLY A 180 -0.24 -4.99 -5.94
N LEU A 181 -1.11 -4.02 -5.71
CA LEU A 181 -2.51 -4.09 -6.10
C LEU A 181 -2.94 -2.78 -6.78
N VAL A 182 -3.31 -2.86 -8.06
CA VAL A 182 -3.58 -1.68 -8.89
C VAL A 182 -4.91 -1.81 -9.63
N LEU A 183 -5.55 -0.67 -9.88
CA LEU A 183 -6.58 -0.58 -10.91
C LEU A 183 -5.89 -0.37 -12.26
N ALA A 184 -6.10 -1.30 -13.18
CA ALA A 184 -5.46 -1.26 -14.50
C ALA A 184 -6.46 -1.68 -15.60
N PRO A 185 -6.11 -1.53 -16.89
CA PRO A 185 -6.97 -2.00 -17.97
C PRO A 185 -7.30 -3.50 -17.88
N ALA A 186 -8.51 -3.86 -18.29
CA ALA A 186 -9.00 -5.24 -18.33
C ALA A 186 -8.35 -6.08 -19.44
N ASP A 187 -7.73 -5.46 -20.43
CA ASP A 187 -6.97 -6.18 -21.46
C ASP A 187 -5.53 -6.48 -21.00
N GLU A 188 -5.04 -7.66 -21.36
CA GLU A 188 -3.72 -8.12 -20.91
C GLU A 188 -2.56 -7.35 -21.56
N ALA A 189 -2.72 -6.89 -22.81
CA ALA A 189 -1.66 -6.19 -23.52
C ALA A 189 -1.32 -4.87 -22.83
N SER A 190 -2.32 -4.05 -22.52
CA SER A 190 -2.11 -2.78 -21.82
C SER A 190 -1.57 -3.00 -20.40
N ARG A 191 -1.92 -4.11 -19.74
CA ARG A 191 -1.32 -4.44 -18.43
C ARG A 191 0.16 -4.78 -18.54
N ARG A 192 0.60 -5.43 -19.62
CA ARG A 192 2.04 -5.65 -19.86
C ARG A 192 2.78 -4.34 -20.03
N ASP A 193 2.21 -3.38 -20.76
CA ASP A 193 2.79 -2.04 -20.89
C ASP A 193 2.93 -1.34 -19.54
N VAL A 194 1.90 -1.42 -18.67
CA VAL A 194 1.96 -0.89 -17.29
C VAL A 194 3.09 -1.54 -16.49
N MET A 195 3.25 -2.86 -16.58
CA MET A 195 4.35 -3.55 -15.88
C MET A 195 5.73 -3.15 -16.44
N GLU A 196 5.86 -2.96 -17.74
CA GLU A 196 7.10 -2.45 -18.35
C GLU A 196 7.44 -1.04 -17.84
N ASP A 197 6.45 -0.17 -17.70
CA ASP A 197 6.66 1.17 -17.14
C ASP A 197 7.06 1.12 -15.66
N ILE A 198 6.46 0.23 -14.86
CA ILE A 198 6.89 -0.03 -13.47
C ILE A 198 8.35 -0.53 -13.44
N GLU A 199 8.74 -1.41 -14.35
CA GLU A 199 10.13 -1.90 -14.46
C GLU A 199 11.10 -0.79 -14.90
N ARG A 200 10.68 0.14 -15.77
CA ARG A 200 11.50 1.32 -16.11
C ARG A 200 11.64 2.28 -14.93
N MET A 201 10.57 2.44 -14.15
CA MET A 201 10.57 3.26 -12.92
C MET A 201 11.41 2.63 -11.81
N VAL A 202 11.49 1.31 -11.70
CA VAL A 202 12.33 0.60 -10.73
C VAL A 202 12.94 -0.65 -11.38
N PRO A 203 14.07 -0.49 -12.11
CA PRO A 203 14.70 -1.62 -12.79
C PRO A 203 15.17 -2.68 -11.81
N THR A 204 15.02 -3.93 -12.19
CA THR A 204 15.60 -5.07 -11.46
C THR A 204 17.12 -5.06 -11.67
N ARG A 205 17.86 -4.78 -10.61
CA ARG A 205 19.32 -4.59 -10.66
C ARG A 205 20.00 -4.99 -9.36
N VAL A 206 21.31 -5.22 -9.43
CA VAL A 206 22.09 -5.86 -8.35
C VAL A 206 22.71 -4.89 -7.34
N ASP A 207 22.59 -3.59 -7.59
CA ASP A 207 23.19 -2.51 -6.78
C ASP A 207 22.27 -2.02 -5.64
N PHE A 208 21.13 -2.67 -5.41
CA PHE A 208 20.34 -2.46 -4.20
C PHE A 208 21.16 -2.81 -2.94
N LYS A 209 20.98 -2.02 -1.88
CA LYS A 209 21.62 -2.22 -0.57
C LYS A 209 21.05 -3.42 0.16
N HIS A 210 19.77 -3.72 -0.04
CA HIS A 210 19.10 -4.92 0.44
C HIS A 210 19.75 -6.17 -0.17
N ARG A 211 20.12 -7.13 0.68
CA ARG A 211 21.00 -8.25 0.31
C ARG A 211 20.26 -9.58 0.21
N GLU A 212 19.19 -9.61 -0.57
CA GLU A 212 18.58 -10.84 -1.08
C GLU A 212 18.81 -10.95 -2.59
N THR A 213 17.75 -11.14 -3.39
CA THR A 213 17.84 -11.11 -4.85
C THR A 213 17.54 -9.71 -5.38
N ALA A 214 17.99 -9.43 -6.61
CA ALA A 214 17.66 -8.17 -7.28
C ALA A 214 16.14 -7.98 -7.47
N SER A 215 15.41 -9.07 -7.72
CA SER A 215 13.96 -9.06 -7.88
C SER A 215 13.23 -8.77 -6.57
N ASP A 216 13.69 -9.34 -5.45
CA ASP A 216 13.11 -9.10 -4.13
C ASP A 216 13.32 -7.64 -3.70
N ALA A 217 14.57 -7.16 -3.77
CA ALA A 217 14.93 -5.79 -3.42
C ALA A 217 14.15 -4.75 -4.25
N GLY A 218 14.11 -4.93 -5.58
CA GLY A 218 13.32 -4.07 -6.45
C GLY A 218 11.81 -4.21 -6.22
N GLY A 219 11.35 -5.42 -5.88
CA GLY A 219 9.95 -5.71 -5.60
C GLY A 219 9.39 -4.96 -4.40
N HIS A 220 10.19 -4.76 -3.34
CA HIS A 220 9.80 -3.92 -2.19
C HIS A 220 9.53 -2.47 -2.59
N VAL A 221 10.38 -1.91 -3.46
CA VAL A 221 10.22 -0.53 -3.95
C VAL A 221 9.02 -0.43 -4.89
N LYS A 222 8.87 -1.37 -5.83
CA LYS A 222 7.69 -1.43 -6.72
C LYS A 222 6.38 -1.56 -5.93
N THR A 223 6.38 -2.30 -4.83
CA THR A 223 5.23 -2.43 -3.92
C THR A 223 4.87 -1.10 -3.27
N ALA A 224 5.86 -0.32 -2.83
CA ALA A 224 5.61 1.01 -2.26
C ALA A 224 5.04 2.00 -3.29
N LEU A 225 5.40 1.87 -4.58
CA LEU A 225 4.86 2.70 -5.65
C LEU A 225 3.45 2.29 -6.11
N THR A 226 3.15 1.01 -6.09
CA THR A 226 1.87 0.47 -6.57
C THR A 226 0.82 0.32 -5.48
N GLY A 227 1.24 0.30 -4.21
CA GLY A 227 0.38 0.06 -3.07
C GLY A 227 0.01 -1.41 -2.91
N THR A 228 -0.45 -1.77 -1.71
CA THR A 228 -0.88 -3.14 -1.37
C THR A 228 -2.39 -3.24 -1.17
N GLN A 229 -3.13 -2.14 -1.35
CA GLN A 229 -4.51 -2.01 -0.90
C GLN A 229 -5.37 -1.29 -1.93
N LEU A 230 -6.60 -1.76 -2.11
CA LEU A 230 -7.63 -1.09 -2.89
C LEU A 230 -8.96 -1.11 -2.14
N THR A 231 -9.64 0.02 -2.14
CA THR A 231 -10.98 0.18 -1.56
C THR A 231 -11.94 0.60 -2.65
N LEU A 232 -12.98 -0.20 -2.87
CA LEU A 232 -13.95 -0.01 -3.94
C LEU A 232 -15.38 -0.03 -3.38
N PRO A 233 -16.28 0.86 -3.84
CA PRO A 233 -17.67 0.80 -3.42
C PRO A 233 -18.34 -0.48 -3.92
N VAL A 234 -19.29 -0.99 -3.14
CA VAL A 234 -20.26 -2.01 -3.54
C VAL A 234 -21.62 -1.33 -3.64
N ARG A 235 -22.32 -1.52 -4.76
CA ARG A 235 -23.64 -0.91 -4.99
C ARG A 235 -24.58 -1.90 -5.68
N GLY A 236 -25.77 -2.09 -5.13
CA GLY A 236 -26.72 -3.09 -5.62
C GLY A 236 -26.22 -4.54 -5.63
N GLY A 237 -25.16 -4.86 -4.90
CA GLY A 237 -24.50 -6.17 -4.87
C GLY A 237 -23.35 -6.33 -5.86
N GLU A 238 -23.00 -5.26 -6.58
CA GLU A 238 -21.94 -5.26 -7.58
C GLU A 238 -20.77 -4.36 -7.17
N LEU A 239 -19.56 -4.75 -7.55
CA LEU A 239 -18.37 -3.93 -7.37
C LEU A 239 -18.46 -2.71 -8.32
N ALA A 240 -18.44 -1.51 -7.76
CA ALA A 240 -18.45 -0.27 -8.53
C ALA A 240 -17.08 -0.05 -9.17
N LEU A 241 -16.95 -0.49 -10.42
CA LEU A 241 -15.73 -0.44 -11.22
C LEU A 241 -16.05 0.14 -12.59
N GLY A 242 -15.20 1.04 -13.10
CA GLY A 242 -15.40 1.65 -14.41
C GLY A 242 -15.32 0.63 -15.55
N GLU A 243 -15.98 0.94 -16.67
CA GLU A 243 -15.89 0.12 -17.88
C GLU A 243 -14.41 0.02 -18.33
N GLY A 244 -13.93 -1.20 -18.56
CA GLY A 244 -12.54 -1.47 -18.94
C GLY A 244 -11.52 -1.42 -17.80
N GLN A 245 -11.92 -1.16 -16.55
CA GLN A 245 -11.04 -1.29 -15.38
C GLN A 245 -11.09 -2.72 -14.81
N ALA A 246 -9.97 -3.14 -14.25
CA ALA A 246 -9.80 -4.41 -13.55
C ALA A 246 -9.08 -4.21 -12.20
N VAL A 247 -9.39 -5.07 -11.24
CA VAL A 247 -8.63 -5.21 -9.99
C VAL A 247 -7.46 -6.15 -10.27
N VAL A 248 -6.23 -5.64 -10.24
CA VAL A 248 -5.06 -6.38 -10.73
C VAL A 248 -4.02 -6.54 -9.65
N PHE A 249 -3.58 -7.79 -9.46
CA PHE A 249 -2.44 -8.16 -8.64
C PHE A 249 -1.16 -8.10 -9.48
N ALA A 250 -0.21 -7.26 -9.07
CA ALA A 250 1.08 -7.10 -9.72
C ALA A 250 2.15 -7.91 -8.97
N GLU A 251 2.70 -8.95 -9.57
CA GLU A 251 3.78 -9.77 -8.99
C GLU A 251 5.15 -9.24 -9.44
N PHE A 252 6.06 -8.98 -8.50
CA PHE A 252 7.40 -8.47 -8.80
C PHE A 252 8.52 -9.46 -8.49
N ASP A 253 8.26 -10.52 -7.74
CA ASP A 253 9.27 -11.49 -7.28
C ASP A 253 8.77 -12.95 -7.42
N GLY A 254 7.93 -13.19 -8.43
CA GLY A 254 7.36 -14.50 -8.76
C GLY A 254 8.30 -15.38 -9.60
N PRO A 255 7.84 -16.58 -10.01
CA PRO A 255 6.57 -17.21 -9.65
C PRO A 255 6.59 -17.68 -8.19
N ARG A 256 5.59 -17.30 -7.40
CA ARG A 256 5.45 -17.70 -5.98
C ARG A 256 3.97 -17.91 -5.64
N PRO A 257 3.65 -18.78 -4.67
CA PRO A 257 2.28 -18.85 -4.15
C PRO A 257 1.93 -17.53 -3.44
N ARG A 258 1.02 -16.75 -4.02
CA ARG A 258 0.57 -15.48 -3.45
C ARG A 258 -0.88 -15.57 -2.99
N SER A 259 -1.28 -14.55 -2.25
CA SER A 259 -2.66 -14.38 -1.79
C SER A 259 -2.96 -12.93 -1.46
N CYS A 260 -4.23 -12.58 -1.54
CA CYS A 260 -4.79 -11.37 -0.99
C CYS A 260 -5.98 -11.72 -0.09
N PHE A 261 -6.36 -10.78 0.75
CA PHE A 261 -7.62 -10.81 1.48
C PHE A 261 -8.61 -9.86 0.81
N VAL A 262 -9.86 -10.29 0.70
CA VAL A 262 -10.99 -9.49 0.26
C VAL A 262 -11.95 -9.40 1.42
N ALA A 263 -12.16 -8.20 1.95
CA ALA A 263 -13.08 -7.90 3.02
C ALA A 263 -14.24 -7.03 2.50
N VAL A 264 -15.47 -7.48 2.71
CA VAL A 264 -16.68 -6.78 2.26
C VAL A 264 -17.52 -6.43 3.48
N TYR A 265 -17.96 -5.19 3.58
CA TYR A 265 -18.77 -4.70 4.68
C TYR A 265 -19.89 -3.81 4.19
N ALA A 266 -21.04 -3.89 4.86
CA ALA A 266 -22.24 -3.13 4.50
C ALA A 266 -22.20 -1.69 5.01
N ASP A 267 -22.78 -0.80 4.21
CA ASP A 267 -23.20 0.52 4.68
C ASP A 267 -24.29 0.35 5.76
N CYS A 268 -24.30 1.28 6.73
CA CYS A 268 -25.25 1.26 7.83
C CYS A 268 -26.69 1.50 7.35
#